data_AF-A0AAJ1ZL58-F1
#
_entry.id   AF-A0AAJ1ZL58-F1
#
_cell.length_a   1.000
_cell.length_b   1.000
_cell.length_c   1.000
_cell.angle_alpha   90.00
_cell.angle_beta   90.00
_cell.angle_gamma   90.00
#
_symmetry.space_group_name_H-M   'P 1'
#
loop_
_entity.id
_entity.type
_entity.pdbx_description
1 polymer ?
#
loop_
_entity_poly.entity_id
_entity_poly.type
_entity_poly.pdbx_seq_one_letter_code
_entity_poly.pdbx_strand_id
1 'polypeptide(L)'
;MTQRIDTEVLMMVRKMSGFAVSTGVALVLFAVSALPVSAAGTDTGASGSTMTKQELKAQKKADSQSRRAKKNAELSTLEKNGYNPAGNQTNYPQNLQNAQQKAAGQKPTNAPAVAP
;
A
#
# COMPACT_ATOMS: atom_id res chain seq x y z
N MET A 1 -29.35 7.28 33.63
CA MET A 1 -29.97 6.12 32.93
C MET A 1 -29.11 5.79 31.71
N THR A 2 -27.84 5.40 31.89
CA THR A 2 -26.84 5.35 30.80
C THR A 2 -25.80 4.24 31.04
N GLN A 3 -26.23 3.07 31.52
CA GLN A 3 -25.31 1.97 31.88
C GLN A 3 -25.83 0.58 31.46
N ARG A 4 -26.74 0.50 30.48
CA ARG A 4 -27.29 -0.77 29.99
C ARG A 4 -27.02 -1.07 28.52
N ILE A 5 -26.51 -0.11 27.76
CA ILE A 5 -26.28 -0.25 26.32
C ILE A 5 -24.90 -0.86 26.06
N ASP A 6 -23.89 -0.53 26.88
CA ASP A 6 -22.51 -0.97 26.66
C ASP A 6 -22.31 -2.48 26.88
N THR A 7 -23.06 -3.11 27.78
CA THR A 7 -22.93 -4.55 28.05
C THR A 7 -23.42 -5.43 26.91
N GLU A 8 -24.48 -5.03 26.20
CA GLU A 8 -25.01 -5.78 25.05
C GLU A 8 -24.05 -5.69 23.86
N VAL A 9 -23.53 -4.50 23.56
CA VAL A 9 -22.56 -4.30 22.47
C VAL A 9 -21.24 -5.04 22.78
N LEU A 10 -20.79 -5.02 24.03
CA LEU A 10 -19.57 -5.72 24.46
C LEU A 10 -19.72 -7.26 24.40
N MET A 11 -20.91 -7.80 24.67
CA MET A 11 -21.19 -9.23 24.53
C MET A 11 -21.40 -9.67 23.07
N MET A 12 -21.84 -8.77 22.18
CA MET A 12 -22.00 -9.06 20.75
C MET A 12 -20.65 -9.10 20.00
N VAL A 13 -19.72 -8.18 20.32
CA VAL A 13 -18.37 -8.17 19.72
C VAL A 13 -17.56 -9.41 20.13
N ARG A 14 -17.75 -9.91 21.36
CA ARG A 14 -17.04 -11.09 21.87
C ARG A 14 -17.53 -12.42 21.27
N LYS A 15 -18.77 -12.46 20.77
CA LYS A 15 -19.34 -13.64 20.08
C LYS A 15 -18.90 -13.78 18.62
N MET A 16 -18.23 -12.77 18.05
CA MET A 16 -17.80 -12.76 16.65
C MET A 16 -16.29 -12.99 16.46
N SER A 17 -15.67 -13.73 17.37
CA SER A 17 -14.30 -14.26 17.23
C SER A 17 -14.37 -15.75 16.89
N GLY A 18 -14.62 -16.05 15.61
CA GLY A 18 -14.76 -17.42 15.12
C GLY A 18 -14.60 -17.54 13.61
N PHE A 19 -13.53 -16.97 13.04
CA PHE A 19 -13.08 -17.36 11.70
C PHE A 19 -11.87 -18.29 11.84
N ALA A 20 -12.15 -19.57 12.10
CA ALA A 20 -11.24 -20.66 11.88
C ALA A 20 -11.52 -21.26 10.50
N VAL A 21 -10.71 -20.90 9.50
CA VAL A 21 -10.61 -21.60 8.22
C VAL A 21 -9.11 -21.70 7.93
N SER A 22 -8.48 -22.75 8.45
CA SER A 22 -8.24 -24.03 7.77
C SER A 22 -7.18 -23.91 6.67
N THR A 23 -6.06 -24.56 6.94
CA THR A 23 -4.95 -24.89 6.06
C THR A 23 -5.42 -25.47 4.73
N GLY A 24 -4.95 -24.88 3.63
CA GLY A 24 -5.03 -25.45 2.29
C GLY A 24 -3.76 -25.12 1.52
N VAL A 25 -2.79 -26.01 1.61
CA VAL A 25 -1.60 -26.02 0.75
C VAL A 25 -2.03 -26.24 -0.70
N ALA A 26 -1.62 -25.35 -1.60
CA ALA A 26 -1.40 -25.69 -3.01
C ALA A 26 -0.39 -24.71 -3.61
N LEU A 27 0.89 -25.01 -3.37
CA LEU A 27 1.99 -24.59 -4.23
C LEU A 27 1.74 -25.20 -5.63
N VAL A 28 1.30 -24.39 -6.59
CA VAL A 28 1.38 -24.75 -8.01
C VAL A 28 2.36 -23.78 -8.66
N LEU A 29 3.64 -24.16 -8.63
CA LEU A 29 4.61 -23.70 -9.61
C LEU A 29 4.31 -24.42 -10.91
N PHE A 30 3.60 -23.76 -11.81
CA PHE A 30 3.52 -24.21 -13.21
C PHE A 30 4.16 -23.13 -14.08
N ALA A 31 5.46 -23.29 -14.30
CA ALA A 31 6.17 -22.63 -15.38
C ALA A 31 5.82 -23.36 -16.69
N VAL A 32 4.94 -22.78 -17.49
CA VAL A 32 4.86 -23.06 -18.93
C VAL A 32 4.98 -21.73 -19.67
N SER A 33 6.16 -21.56 -20.26
CA SER A 33 6.41 -20.60 -21.32
C SER A 33 5.70 -21.10 -22.58
N ALA A 34 4.52 -20.56 -22.87
CA ALA A 34 3.89 -20.68 -24.17
C ALA A 34 3.39 -19.30 -24.60
N LEU A 35 4.01 -18.76 -25.65
CA LEU A 35 3.47 -17.62 -26.40
C LEU A 35 2.13 -18.03 -27.03
N PRO A 36 1.14 -17.12 -27.08
CA PRO A 36 0.22 -17.11 -28.19
C PRO A 36 0.17 -15.72 -28.85
N VAL A 37 0.68 -15.65 -30.08
CA VAL A 37 0.17 -14.67 -31.04
C VAL A 37 -1.12 -15.26 -31.61
N SER A 38 -2.24 -14.58 -31.35
CA SER A 38 -3.40 -14.45 -32.24
C SER A 38 -4.55 -13.83 -31.47
N ALA A 39 -5.00 -12.68 -31.96
CA ALA A 39 -6.20 -11.99 -31.53
C ALA A 39 -7.42 -12.90 -31.70
N ALA A 40 -8.13 -13.16 -30.61
CA ALA A 40 -9.51 -13.62 -30.64
C ALA A 40 -10.21 -12.96 -29.45
N GLY A 41 -11.32 -12.29 -29.75
CA GLY A 41 -12.02 -11.40 -28.84
C GLY A 41 -12.38 -12.04 -27.51
N THR A 42 -12.08 -11.30 -26.46
CA THR A 42 -13.00 -11.21 -25.33
C THR A 42 -13.58 -9.82 -25.38
N ASP A 43 -14.75 -9.69 -26.00
CA ASP A 43 -15.77 -8.75 -25.54
C ASP A 43 -16.11 -9.14 -24.09
N THR A 44 -15.19 -8.84 -23.18
CA THR A 44 -15.48 -8.80 -21.76
C THR A 44 -16.46 -7.66 -21.64
N GLY A 45 -17.74 -8.02 -21.57
CA GLY A 45 -18.84 -7.13 -21.30
C GLY A 45 -18.45 -6.23 -20.13
N ALA A 46 -17.98 -5.04 -20.47
CA ALA A 46 -18.08 -3.90 -19.61
C ALA A 46 -19.59 -3.69 -19.49
N SER A 47 -20.18 -4.25 -18.44
CA SER A 47 -21.35 -3.66 -17.80
C SER A 47 -20.88 -2.32 -17.25
N GLY A 48 -20.60 -1.40 -18.17
CA GLY A 48 -20.29 -0.02 -17.90
C GLY A 48 -21.63 0.59 -17.59
N SER A 49 -21.99 0.60 -16.31
CA SER A 49 -22.84 1.67 -15.82
C SER A 49 -22.24 2.96 -16.38
N THR A 50 -23.01 3.65 -17.23
CA THR A 50 -22.57 4.90 -17.85
C THR A 50 -22.45 5.93 -16.75
N MET A 51 -21.33 5.88 -16.03
CA MET A 51 -20.97 6.85 -15.02
C MET A 51 -21.01 8.19 -15.72
N THR A 52 -21.85 9.07 -15.21
CA THR A 52 -21.91 10.45 -15.65
C THR A 52 -20.50 11.05 -15.57
N LYS A 53 -20.24 12.06 -16.41
CA LYS A 53 -18.94 12.76 -16.42
C LYS A 53 -18.57 13.29 -15.03
N GLN A 54 -19.56 13.54 -14.18
CA GLN A 54 -19.42 13.97 -12.78
C GLN A 54 -18.95 12.83 -11.88
N GLU A 55 -19.54 11.64 -11.99
CA GLU A 55 -19.13 10.46 -11.22
C GLU A 55 -17.70 10.02 -11.58
N LEU A 56 -17.33 10.04 -12.86
CA LEU A 56 -15.95 9.75 -13.29
C LEU A 56 -14.93 10.74 -12.72
N LYS A 57 -15.29 12.02 -12.61
CA LYS A 57 -14.43 13.04 -11.99
C LYS A 57 -14.30 12.81 -10.49
N ALA A 58 -15.40 12.47 -9.81
CA ALA A 58 -15.38 12.16 -8.39
C ALA A 58 -14.50 10.94 -8.10
N GLN A 59 -14.63 9.87 -8.89
CA GLN A 59 -13.79 8.67 -8.77
C GLN A 59 -12.31 8.99 -8.99
N LYS A 60 -11.96 9.71 -10.07
CA LYS A 60 -10.57 10.12 -10.33
C LYS A 60 -9.99 10.98 -9.21
N LYS A 61 -10.80 11.82 -8.58
CA LYS A 61 -10.37 12.64 -7.44
C LYS A 61 -10.07 11.77 -6.22
N ALA A 62 -10.94 10.82 -5.90
CA ALA A 62 -10.74 9.87 -4.81
C ALA A 62 -9.46 9.03 -5.03
N ASP A 63 -9.26 8.51 -6.23
CA ASP A 63 -8.06 7.74 -6.59
C ASP A 63 -6.79 8.59 -6.49
N SER A 64 -6.84 9.82 -6.99
CA SER A 64 -5.72 10.76 -6.91
C SER A 64 -5.36 11.09 -5.45
N GLN A 65 -6.35 11.25 -4.57
CA GLN A 65 -6.12 11.48 -3.14
C GLN A 65 -5.50 10.26 -2.47
N SER A 66 -6.02 9.05 -2.74
CA SER A 66 -5.44 7.80 -2.23
C SER A 66 -3.99 7.62 -2.65
N ARG A 67 -3.68 7.88 -3.93
CA ARG A 67 -2.30 7.83 -4.44
C ARG A 67 -1.38 8.85 -3.78
N ARG A 68 -1.86 10.09 -3.58
CA ARG A 68 -1.09 11.13 -2.87
C ARG A 68 -0.84 10.75 -1.42
N ALA A 69 -1.85 10.22 -0.72
CA ALA A 69 -1.72 9.80 0.67
C ALA A 69 -0.66 8.71 0.83
N LYS A 70 -0.67 7.68 -0.02
CA LYS A 70 0.36 6.62 -0.03
C LYS A 70 1.75 7.19 -0.27
N LYS A 71 1.93 7.98 -1.34
CA LYS A 71 3.21 8.60 -1.68
C LYS A 71 3.72 9.53 -0.56
N ASN A 72 2.84 10.31 0.05
CA ASN A 72 3.23 11.25 1.11
C ASN A 72 3.59 10.50 2.40
N ALA A 73 2.95 9.37 2.70
CA ALA A 73 3.31 8.54 3.86
C ALA A 73 4.70 7.91 3.69
N GLU A 74 5.00 7.41 2.49
CA GLU A 74 6.33 6.88 2.15
C GLU A 74 7.39 7.99 2.21
N LEU A 75 7.14 9.13 1.58
CA LEU A 75 8.06 10.27 1.61
C LEU A 75 8.30 10.77 3.03
N SER A 76 7.26 10.90 3.86
CA SER A 76 7.41 11.33 5.25
C SER A 76 8.26 10.35 6.07
N THR A 77 8.13 9.05 5.81
CA THR A 77 8.99 8.03 6.44
C THR A 77 10.44 8.21 6.03
N LEU A 78 10.72 8.44 4.75
CA LEU A 78 12.10 8.66 4.28
C LEU A 78 12.68 9.99 4.81
N GLU A 79 11.88 11.04 4.90
CA GLU A 79 12.27 12.35 5.44
C GLU A 79 12.65 12.27 6.92
N LYS A 80 11.84 11.57 7.73
CA LYS A 80 12.19 11.28 9.14
C LYS A 80 13.49 10.51 9.28
N ASN A 81 13.83 9.71 8.27
CA ASN A 81 15.05 8.92 8.22
C ASN A 81 16.23 9.64 7.53
N GLY A 82 16.10 10.94 7.22
CA GLY A 82 17.19 11.80 6.76
C GLY A 82 17.24 12.03 5.25
N TYR A 83 16.24 11.59 4.47
CA TYR A 83 16.15 11.89 3.05
C TYR A 83 15.38 13.19 2.80
N ASN A 84 16.04 14.23 2.28
CA ASN A 84 15.38 15.47 1.90
C ASN A 84 15.47 15.68 0.37
N PRO A 85 14.39 15.49 -0.39
CA PRO A 85 14.41 15.67 -1.85
C PRO A 85 14.49 17.14 -2.28
N ALA A 86 14.01 18.08 -1.45
CA ALA A 86 14.00 19.52 -1.73
C ALA A 86 15.23 20.26 -1.18
N GLY A 87 16.04 19.59 -0.35
CA GLY A 87 17.25 20.13 0.25
C GLY A 87 18.49 19.96 -0.63
N ASN A 88 19.65 20.21 -0.04
CA ASN A 88 20.93 20.02 -0.71
C ASN A 88 21.17 18.53 -1.01
N GLN A 89 21.42 18.22 -2.28
CA GLN A 89 21.59 16.86 -2.80
C GLN A 89 23.05 16.38 -2.84
N THR A 90 23.99 17.04 -2.12
CA THR A 90 25.42 16.67 -2.07
C THR A 90 25.67 15.17 -1.86
N ASN A 91 24.87 14.54 -1.00
CA ASN A 91 25.03 13.12 -0.62
C ASN A 91 23.99 12.21 -1.30
N TYR A 92 23.34 12.67 -2.37
CA TYR A 92 22.52 11.81 -3.21
C TYR A 92 23.43 10.91 -4.08
N PRO A 93 23.14 9.61 -4.25
CA PRO A 93 21.95 8.87 -3.78
C PRO A 93 22.11 8.19 -2.41
N GLN A 94 23.23 8.34 -1.71
CA GLN A 94 23.47 7.63 -0.44
C GLN A 94 22.45 7.95 0.64
N ASN A 95 22.01 9.21 0.75
CA ASN A 95 20.98 9.60 1.71
C ASN A 95 19.66 8.85 1.51
N LEU A 96 19.29 8.56 0.26
CA LEU A 96 18.09 7.80 -0.06
C LEU A 96 18.23 6.35 0.42
N GLN A 97 19.34 5.70 0.10
CA GLN A 97 19.61 4.32 0.51
C GLN A 97 19.66 4.17 2.04
N ASN A 98 20.35 5.10 2.70
CA ASN A 98 20.43 5.14 4.16
C ASN A 98 19.05 5.34 4.80
N ALA A 99 18.21 6.23 4.23
CA ALA A 99 16.86 6.46 4.72
C ALA A 99 15.96 5.22 4.54
N GLN A 100 16.10 4.50 3.42
CA GLN A 100 15.39 3.23 3.18
C GLN A 100 15.82 2.14 4.18
N GLN A 101 17.12 1.99 4.40
CA GLN A 101 17.65 1.03 5.38
C GLN A 101 17.14 1.35 6.79
N LYS A 102 17.20 2.62 7.21
CA LYS A 102 16.66 3.08 8.50
C LYS A 102 15.14 2.86 8.60
N ALA A 103 14.38 3.12 7.55
CA ALA A 103 12.94 2.85 7.50
C ALA A 103 12.63 1.36 7.67
N ALA A 104 13.52 0.48 7.21
CA ALA A 104 13.45 -0.97 7.40
C ALA A 104 14.05 -1.45 8.74
N GLY A 105 14.40 -0.54 9.65
CA GLY A 105 15.01 -0.85 10.94
C GLY A 105 16.47 -1.35 10.85
N GLN A 106 17.11 -1.20 9.69
CA GLN A 106 18.48 -1.60 9.45
C GLN A 106 19.44 -0.45 9.74
N LYS A 107 20.64 -0.78 10.23
CA LYS A 107 21.72 0.20 10.40
C LYS A 107 22.25 0.58 9.01
N PRO A 108 22.40 1.89 8.70
CA PRO A 108 22.94 2.32 7.42
C PRO A 108 24.34 1.72 7.21
N THR A 109 24.52 0.95 6.14
CA THR A 109 25.80 0.31 5.79
C THR A 109 26.78 1.30 5.17
N ASN A 110 26.27 2.43 4.67
CA ASN A 110 27.00 3.47 3.97
C ASN A 110 26.76 4.84 4.61
N ALA A 111 26.72 4.91 5.95
CA ALA A 111 26.57 6.18 6.64
C ALA A 111 27.69 7.14 6.19
N PRO A 112 27.37 8.38 5.76
CA PRO A 112 28.42 9.37 5.55
C PRO A 112 29.14 9.53 6.88
N ALA A 113 30.48 9.45 6.86
CA ALA A 113 31.29 9.76 8.01
C ALA A 113 31.01 11.21 8.41
N VAL A 114 30.12 11.41 9.37
CA VAL A 114 30.00 12.67 10.09
C VAL A 114 31.25 12.72 10.95
N ALA A 115 32.27 13.44 10.47
CA ALA A 115 33.47 13.73 11.25
C ALA A 115 33.05 14.42 12.56
N PRO A 116 33.72 14.12 13.68
CA PRO A 116 33.40 14.66 15.01
C PRO A 116 33.53 16.18 15.07
#